data_AF-A0A7C0WF29-F1
#
_entry.id   AF-A0A7C0WF29-F1
#
_cell.length_a   1.000
_cell.length_b   1.000
_cell.length_c   1.000
_cell.angle_alpha   90.00
_cell.angle_beta   90.00
_cell.angle_gamma   90.00
#
_symmetry.space_group_name_H-M   'P 1'
#
loop_
_entity.id
_entity.type
_entity.pdbx_description
1 polymer ?
#
loop_
_entity_poly.entity_id
_entity_poly.type
_entity_poly.pdbx_seq_one_letter_code
_entity_poly.pdbx_strand_id
1 'polypeptide(L)' 'MAIREFSTLPREPECPEEATIPDTGPDTEKWVALNRKYAEIWPSITQRKAPPPDASQWSGKPNKLDYISSAPASA' A
#
# COMPACT_ATOMS: atom_id res chain seq x y z
N MET A 1 8.53 -21.71 19.62
CA MET A 1 9.17 -20.60 18.88
C MET A 1 9.03 -20.93 17.39
N ALA A 2 7.82 -20.82 16.85
CA ALA A 2 7.57 -21.08 15.44
C ALA A 2 7.78 -19.77 14.70
N ILE A 3 8.91 -19.67 14.02
CA ILE A 3 9.18 -18.65 13.03
C ILE A 3 8.20 -18.95 11.89
N ARG A 4 6.98 -18.43 11.99
CA ARG A 4 6.03 -18.49 10.88
C ARG A 4 6.65 -17.66 9.76
N GLU A 5 7.10 -18.34 8.72
CA GLU A 5 7.54 -17.71 7.48
C GLU A 5 6.41 -16.81 6.97
N PHE A 6 6.57 -15.50 7.17
CA PHE A 6 5.67 -14.44 6.71
C PHE A 6 5.39 -14.49 5.21
N SER A 7 6.14 -15.31 4.45
CA SER A 7 5.93 -15.62 3.04
C SER A 7 4.63 -16.39 2.74
N THR A 8 4.01 -17.02 3.77
CA THR A 8 2.80 -17.85 3.60
C THR A 8 1.56 -17.31 4.32
N LEU A 9 1.64 -16.11 4.92
CA LEU A 9 0.44 -15.49 5.45
C LEU A 9 -0.45 -15.10 4.25
N PRO A 10 -1.67 -15.63 4.14
CA PRO A 10 -2.60 -15.21 3.09
C PRO A 10 -2.70 -13.69 3.19
N ARG A 11 -2.37 -12.99 2.09
CA ARG A 11 -2.53 -11.54 1.96
C ARG A 11 -3.92 -11.20 2.52
N GLU A 12 -3.95 -10.30 3.49
CA GLU A 12 -5.15 -9.97 4.26
C GLU A 12 -6.32 -9.74 3.28
N PRO A 13 -7.42 -10.53 3.37
CA PRO A 13 -8.46 -10.60 2.33
C PRO A 13 -9.26 -9.30 2.17
N GLU A 14 -8.98 -8.29 2.99
CA GLU A 14 -9.59 -6.97 2.91
C GLU A 14 -9.01 -6.09 1.80
N CYS A 15 -7.85 -6.42 1.21
CA CYS A 15 -7.30 -5.70 0.07
C CYS A 15 -7.70 -6.37 -1.26
N PRO A 16 -8.68 -5.81 -2.01
CA PRO A 16 -9.14 -6.37 -3.28
C PRO A 16 -8.09 -6.24 -4.41
N GLU A 17 -7.09 -5.39 -4.23
CA GLU A 17 -5.93 -5.30 -5.11
C GLU A 17 -4.70 -5.88 -4.41
N GLU A 18 -3.89 -6.59 -5.16
CA GLU A 18 -2.63 -7.19 -4.73
C GLU A 18 -1.54 -6.14 -4.44
N ALA A 19 -1.82 -5.14 -3.60
CA ALA A 19 -0.97 -3.98 -3.35
C ALA A 19 -0.09 -4.08 -2.09
N THR A 20 -0.53 -4.79 -1.05
CA THR A 20 0.27 -4.95 0.20
C THR A 20 1.23 -6.13 0.03
N ILE A 21 2.53 -5.87 -0.12
CA ILE A 21 3.59 -6.87 -0.31
C ILE A 21 4.52 -6.81 0.92
N PRO A 22 5.04 -7.94 1.43
CA PRO A 22 6.01 -7.92 2.52
C PRO A 22 7.28 -7.14 2.14
N ASP A 23 7.82 -6.36 3.08
CA ASP A 23 9.01 -5.52 2.86
C ASP A 23 10.27 -6.30 2.48
N THR A 24 10.29 -7.62 2.69
CA THR A 24 11.40 -8.52 2.35
C THR A 24 11.32 -9.12 0.94
N GLY A 25 10.34 -8.71 0.13
CA GLY A 25 10.19 -9.17 -1.26
C GLY A 25 11.22 -8.57 -2.22
N PRO A 26 11.35 -9.13 -3.43
CA PRO A 26 12.14 -8.49 -4.49
C PRO A 26 11.49 -7.15 -4.91
N ASP A 27 12.32 -6.14 -5.19
CA ASP A 27 11.90 -4.80 -5.64
C ASP A 27 11.05 -3.97 -4.67
N THR A 28 11.02 -4.34 -3.38
CA THR A 28 10.25 -3.62 -2.34
C THR A 28 10.98 -2.42 -1.75
N GLU A 29 12.31 -2.35 -1.84
CA GLU A 29 13.14 -1.31 -1.19
C GLU A 29 12.67 0.13 -1.51
N LYS A 30 12.28 0.37 -2.77
CA LYS A 30 11.76 1.67 -3.21
C LYS A 30 10.43 2.00 -2.52
N TRP A 31 9.56 1.01 -2.38
CA TRP A 31 8.27 1.13 -1.70
C TRP A 31 8.44 1.30 -0.19
N VAL A 32 9.40 0.61 0.44
CA VAL A 32 9.71 0.77 1.87
C VAL A 32 10.17 2.20 2.17
N ALA A 33 11.11 2.73 1.36
CA ALA A 33 11.59 4.10 1.53
C ALA A 33 10.47 5.14 1.33
N LEU A 34 9.59 4.90 0.35
CA LEU A 34 8.44 5.74 0.06
C LEU A 34 7.41 5.71 1.21
N ASN A 35 7.04 4.52 1.67
CA ASN A 35 6.11 4.31 2.78
C ASN A 35 6.63 4.97 4.05
N ARG A 36 7.93 4.86 4.34
CA ARG A 36 8.54 5.54 5.50
C ARG A 36 8.39 7.06 5.42
N LYS A 37 8.71 7.66 4.27
CA LYS A 37 8.58 9.11 4.05
C LYS A 37 7.12 9.57 4.23
N TYR A 38 6.17 8.85 3.64
CA TYR A 38 4.76 9.23 3.68
C TYR A 38 4.07 8.93 5.00
N ALA A 39 4.47 7.89 5.72
CA ALA A 39 3.96 7.58 7.06
C ALA A 39 4.28 8.68 8.08
N GLU A 40 5.37 9.44 7.89
CA GLU A 40 5.75 10.56 8.76
C GLU A 40 4.95 11.85 8.46
N ILE A 41 4.52 12.06 7.21
CA ILE A 41 3.85 13.31 6.78
C ILE A 41 2.33 13.19 6.68
N TRP A 42 1.80 11.99 6.45
CA TRP A 42 0.36 11.78 6.30
C TRP A 42 -0.33 11.52 7.65
N PRO A 43 -1.55 12.03 7.84
CA PRO A 43 -2.33 11.74 9.04
C PRO A 43 -2.69 10.25 9.10
N SER A 44 -2.69 9.68 10.31
CA SER A 44 -3.10 8.29 10.52
C SER A 44 -4.58 8.09 10.18
N ILE A 45 -4.87 7.10 9.34
CA ILE A 45 -6.23 6.74 8.93
C ILE A 45 -6.71 5.61 9.86
N THR A 46 -7.65 5.92 10.76
CA THR A 46 -8.24 4.95 11.72
C THR A 46 -9.62 4.46 11.31
N GLN A 47 -10.19 5.02 10.24
CA GLN A 47 -11.51 4.66 9.72
C GLN A 47 -11.44 4.39 8.23
N ARG A 48 -12.15 3.36 7.79
CA ARG A 48 -12.30 3.04 6.37
C ARG A 48 -13.11 4.13 5.67
N LYS A 49 -12.56 4.67 4.58
CA LYS A 49 -13.28 5.58 3.66
C LYS A 49 -13.70 4.84 2.40
N ALA A 50 -14.65 5.42 1.67
CA ALA A 50 -15.00 4.90 0.35
C ALA A 50 -13.80 5.01 -0.60
N PRO A 51 -13.56 4.00 -1.46
CA PRO A 51 -12.55 4.12 -2.50
C PRO A 51 -12.90 5.26 -3.46
N PRO A 52 -11.91 5.88 -4.12
CA PRO A 52 -12.17 6.94 -5.08
C PRO A 52 -12.96 6.39 -6.29
N PRO A 53 -13.79 7.22 -6.96
CA PRO A 53 -14.69 6.78 -8.03
C PRO A 53 -13.95 6.22 -9.26
N ASP A 54 -12.68 6.55 -9.43
CA ASP A 54 -11.78 6.09 -10.48
C ASP A 54 -10.91 4.90 -10.05
N ALA A 55 -11.07 4.35 -8.83
CA ALA A 55 -10.26 3.24 -8.31
C ALA A 55 -10.18 2.04 -9.27
N SER A 56 -11.29 1.68 -9.92
CA SER A 56 -11.32 0.58 -10.89
C SER A 56 -10.47 0.83 -12.14
N GLN A 57 -10.28 2.10 -12.53
CA GLN A 57 -9.43 2.47 -13.68
C GLN A 57 -7.94 2.43 -13.32
N TRP A 58 -7.62 2.60 -12.03
CA TRP A 58 -6.25 2.52 -11.54
C TRP A 58 -5.83 1.09 -11.25
N SER A 59 -6.73 0.16 -10.97
CA SER A 59 -6.38 -1.25 -10.75
C SER A 59 -5.56 -1.81 -11.94
N GLY A 60 -4.37 -2.36 -11.66
CA GLY A 60 -3.49 -2.93 -12.68
C GLY A 60 -2.70 -1.96 -13.57
N LYS A 61 -2.87 -0.63 -13.45
CA LYS A 61 -2.05 0.31 -14.23
C LYS A 61 -0.57 0.25 -13.83
N PRO A 62 0.38 0.17 -14.79
CA PRO A 62 1.81 0.28 -14.49
C PRO A 62 2.17 1.73 -14.13
N ASN A 63 3.33 1.91 -13.48
CA ASN A 63 3.93 3.22 -13.17
C ASN A 63 3.07 4.16 -12.31
N LYS A 64 2.25 3.63 -11.39
CA LYS A 64 1.47 4.46 -10.44
C LYS A 64 2.34 5.33 -9.52
N LEU A 65 3.61 4.97 -9.34
CA LEU A 65 4.57 5.71 -8.53
C LEU A 65 4.66 7.20 -8.92
N ASP A 66 4.58 7.50 -10.23
CA ASP A 66 4.66 8.87 -10.74
C ASP A 66 3.41 9.70 -10.46
N TYR A 67 2.31 9.04 -10.10
CA TYR A 67 1.01 9.65 -9.79
C TYR A 67 0.78 9.84 -8.28
N ILE A 68 1.77 9.52 -7.43
CA ILE A 68 1.65 9.69 -5.97
C ILE A 68 1.66 11.18 -5.63
N SER A 69 0.54 11.66 -5.07
CA SER A 69 0.43 13.00 -4.50
C SER A 69 1.23 13.10 -3.19
N SER A 70 1.93 14.21 -2.97
CA SER A 70 2.57 14.48 -1.68
C SER A 70 1.57 14.87 -0.59
N ALA A 71 0.42 15.43 -0.99
CA ALA A 71 -0.67 15.74 -0.08
C ALA A 71 -1.51 14.48 0.21
N PRO A 72 -1.90 14.23 1.48
CA PRO A 72 -2.80 13.15 1.82
C PRO A 72 -4.18 13.37 1.18
N ALA A 73 -4.96 12.30 1.06
CA ALA A 73 -6.35 12.40 0.62
C ALA A 73 -7.10 13.38 1.52
N SER A 74 -7.69 14.43 0.93
CA SER A 74 -8.55 15.36 1.67
C SER A 74 -9.72 14.61 2.27
N ALA A 75 -10.08 15.03 3.49
CA ALA A 75 -10.97 14.29 4.36
C ALA A 75 -12.33 14.02 3.74
#